data_AF-A0AA40CFK7-F1
#
_entry.id   AF-A0AA40CFK7-F1
#
_cell.length_a   1.000
_cell.length_b   1.000
_cell.length_c   1.000
_cell.angle_alpha   90.00
_cell.angle_beta   90.00
_cell.angle_gamma   90.00
#
_symmetry.space_group_name_H-M   'P 1'
#
loop_
_entity.id
_entity.type
_entity.pdbx_description
1 polymer ?
#
loop_
_entity_poly.entity_id
_entity_poly.type
_entity_poly.pdbx_seq_one_letter_code
_entity_poly.pdbx_strand_id
1 'polypeptide(L)' 'MCDFEEFVFTCSHSTFRLKSYCHYARNDPNHQCNRVKKLRHVWDQDYECEKC' A
#
# COMPACT_ATOMS: atom_id res chain seq x y z
N MET A 1 2.38 -13.24 0.99
CA MET A 1 1.36 -12.17 1.06
C MET A 1 1.93 -10.94 0.38
N CYS A 2 1.07 -10.06 -0.14
CA CYS A 2 1.54 -8.81 -0.73
C CYS A 2 1.94 -7.85 0.40
N ASP A 3 3.06 -7.17 0.21
CA ASP A 3 3.57 -6.17 1.15
C ASP A 3 3.14 -4.79 0.69
N PHE A 4 2.58 -4.01 1.61
CA PHE A 4 2.14 -2.64 1.38
C PHE A 4 2.89 -1.68 2.29
N GLU A 5 2.98 -0.44 1.83
CA GLU A 5 3.39 0.72 2.59
C GLU A 5 2.21 1.69 2.66
N GLU A 6 2.01 2.29 3.81
CA GLU A 6 1.01 3.33 4.03
C GLU A 6 1.71 4.66 4.15
N PHE A 7 1.12 5.68 3.54
CA PHE A 7 1.56 7.07 3.65
C PHE A 7 0.42 7.85 4.29
N VAL A 8 0.69 8.46 5.44
CA VAL A 8 -0.27 9.26 6.21
C VAL A 8 0.06 10.72 5.96
N PHE A 9 -0.91 11.47 5.47
CA PHE A 9 -0.76 12.89 5.16
C PHE A 9 -1.28 13.76 6.30
N THR A 10 -0.82 15.01 6.36
CA THR A 10 -1.24 15.99 7.37
C THR A 10 -2.75 16.27 7.37
N CYS A 11 -3.40 16.12 6.21
CA CYS A 11 -4.86 16.22 6.04
C CYS A 11 -5.65 15.02 6.61
N SER A 12 -5.02 14.12 7.36
CA SER A 12 -5.61 12.88 7.92
C SER A 12 -6.04 11.84 6.87
N HIS A 13 -5.71 12.06 5.60
CA HIS A 13 -5.84 11.02 4.57
C HIS A 13 -4.66 10.05 4.64
N SER A 14 -4.90 8.79 4.27
CA SER A 14 -3.83 7.83 4.04
C SER A 14 -3.96 7.15 2.69
N THR A 15 -2.82 6.81 2.08
CA THR A 15 -2.76 6.04 0.84
C THR A 15 -1.89 4.81 0.99
N PHE A 16 -2.24 3.74 0.28
CA PHE A 16 -1.50 2.49 0.30
C PHE A 16 -0.78 2.28 -1.03
N ARG A 17 0.52 2.02 -0.94
CA ARG A 17 1.35 1.62 -2.07
C ARG A 17 1.73 0.16 -1.94
N LEU A 18 1.61 -0.59 -3.03
CA LEU A 18 2.13 -1.94 -3.08
C LEU A 18 3.66 -1.90 -3.20
N LYS A 19 4.36 -2.45 -2.20
CA LYS A 19 5.82 -2.59 -2.19
C LYS A 19 6.27 -3.87 -2.86
N SER A 20 5.58 -4.97 -2.56
CA SER A 20 5.97 -6.29 -3.07
C SER A 20 4.76 -7.17 -3.34
N TYR A 21 4.75 -7.82 -4.50
CA TYR A 21 3.77 -8.85 -4.82
C TYR A 21 4.10 -10.14 -4.08
N CYS A 22 3.08 -10.89 -3.66
CA CYS A 22 3.24 -12.25 -3.17
C CYS A 22 3.71 -13.21 -4.29
N HIS A 23 4.19 -14.39 -3.93
CA HIS A 23 4.65 -15.39 -4.91
C HIS A 23 3.64 -15.69 -6.03
N TYR A 24 2.34 -15.73 -5.71
CA TYR A 24 1.29 -15.98 -6.70
C TYR A 24 1.06 -14.78 -7.61
N ALA A 25 0.96 -13.58 -7.03
CA ALA A 25 0.70 -12.35 -7.78
C ALA A 25 1.88 -11.88 -8.65
N ARG A 26 3.11 -12.34 -8.35
CA ARG A 26 4.28 -12.06 -9.23
C ARG A 26 4.16 -12.74 -10.58
N ASN A 27 3.47 -13.88 -10.65
CA ASN A 27 3.41 -14.71 -11.86
C ASN A 27 2.08 -14.56 -12.61
N ASP A 28 1.07 -13.92 -12.00
CA ASP A 28 -0.23 -13.68 -12.60
C ASP A 28 -0.64 -12.22 -12.37
N PRO A 29 -0.59 -11.36 -13.40
CA PRO A 29 -0.97 -9.95 -13.31
C PRO A 29 -2.42 -9.72 -12.88
N ASN A 30 -3.30 -10.69 -13.12
CA ASN A 30 -4.72 -10.61 -12.76
C ASN A 30 -5.01 -11.25 -11.39
N HIS A 31 -3.98 -11.68 -10.66
CA HIS A 31 -4.14 -12.30 -9.36
C HIS A 31 -4.67 -11.28 -8.34
N GLN A 32 -5.97 -11.36 -8.07
CA GLN A 32 -6.57 -10.63 -6.97
C GLN A 32 -6.16 -11.29 -5.65
N CYS A 33 -5.17 -10.69 -4.99
CA CYS A 33 -4.67 -11.17 -3.71
C CYS A 33 -5.68 -10.85 -2.61
N ASN A 34 -6.76 -11.64 -2.51
CA ASN A 34 -7.85 -11.51 -1.53
C ASN A 34 -7.46 -11.96 -0.11
N ARG A 35 -6.15 -12.14 0.14
CA ARG A 35 -5.60 -12.55 1.43
C ARG A 35 -5.03 -11.35 2.18
N VAL A 36 -4.84 -11.53 3.49
CA VAL A 36 -4.33 -10.54 4.45
C VAL A 36 -3.17 -9.73 3.85
N LYS A 37 -3.37 -8.40 3.81
CA LYS A 37 -2.35 -7.41 3.44
C LYS A 37 -1.36 -7.30 4.59
N LYS A 38 -0.06 -7.34 4.30
CA LYS A 38 0.96 -7.03 5.31
C LYS A 38 1.41 -5.59 5.14
N LEU A 39 1.06 -4.75 6.11
CA LEU A 39 1.60 -3.40 6.19
C LEU A 39 3.04 -3.49 6.73
N ARG A 40 4.00 -3.02 5.94
CA ARG A 40 5.43 -3.09 6.29
C ARG A 40 5.93 -1.81 6.94
N HIS A 41 5.53 -0.68 6.38
CA HIS A 41 5.93 0.63 6.86
C HIS A 41 4.74 1.59 6.77
N VAL A 42 4.74 2.51 7.72
CA VAL A 42 3.88 3.69 7.74
C VAL A 42 4.81 4.88 7.64
N TRP A 43 4.51 5.78 6.71
CA TRP A 43 5.29 6.97 6.45
C TRP A 43 4.42 8.19 6.67
N ASP A 44 4.75 8.99 7.68
CA ASP A 44 4.15 10.31 7.83
C ASP A 44 4.71 11.24 6.75
N GLN A 45 3.83 11.99 6.11
CA GLN A 45 4.17 12.97 5.08
C GLN A 45 3.95 14.36 5.65
N ASP A 46 4.90 15.27 5.41
CA ASP A 46 4.84 16.66 5.89
C ASP A 46 3.93 17.57 5.01
N TYR A 47 3.21 17.00 4.05
CA TYR A 47 2.39 17.71 3.08
C TYR A 47 0.99 17.06 2.94
N GLU A 48 0.06 17.80 2.36
CA GLU A 48 -1.32 17.36 2.11
C GLU A 48 -1.40 16.47 0.86
N CYS A 49 -2.42 15.61 0.77
CA CYS A 49 -2.60 14.78 -0.43
C CYS A 49 -3.07 15.62 -1.63
N GLU A 50 -2.73 15.20 -2.85
CA GLU A 50 -3.08 15.93 -4.08
C GLU A 50 -4.60 16.06 -4.33
N LYS A 51 -5.41 15.21 -3.69
CA LYS A 51 -6.87 15.19 -3.77
C LYS A 51 -7.45 15.19 -2.36
N CYS A 52 -7.21 16.28 -1.63
CA CYS A 52 -7.84 16.49 -0.35
C CYS A 52 -9.36 16.69 -0.50
#